data_AF-A0A8I1IY38-F1
#
_entry.id   AF-A0A8I1IY38-F1
#
_cell.length_a   1.000
_cell.length_b   1.000
_cell.length_c   1.000
_cell.angle_alpha   90.00
_cell.angle_beta   90.00
_cell.angle_gamma   90.00
#
_symmetry.space_group_name_H-M   'P 1'
#
loop_
_entity.id
_entity.type
_entity.pdbx_description
1 polymer ?
#
loop_
_entity_poly.entity_id
_entity_poly.type
_entity_poly.pdbx_seq_one_letter_code
_entity_poly.pdbx_strand_id
1 'polypeptide(L)' 'MQGSDTNAVSFTVPADAKSGNTLHIIAEVQDNGKHPLKHYQRVIVTVK' A
#
# COMPACT_ATOMS: atom_id res chain seq x y z
N MET A 1 -4.67 8.43 -4.23
CA MET A 1 -5.09 7.09 -3.73
C MET A 1 -6.48 7.25 -3.16
N GLN A 2 -7.36 6.29 -3.42
CA GLN A 2 -8.74 6.28 -2.94
C GLN A 2 -8.95 5.04 -2.06
N GLY A 3 -9.57 5.19 -0.90
CA GLY A 3 -9.86 4.07 0.04
C GLY A 3 -8.67 3.61 0.89
N SER A 4 -7.69 4.49 1.16
CA SER A 4 -6.46 4.14 1.90
C SER A 4 -6.66 3.68 3.34
N ASP A 5 -7.81 3.96 3.93
CA ASP A 5 -8.23 3.59 5.29
C ASP A 5 -9.29 2.48 5.30
N THR A 6 -9.49 1.82 4.16
CA THR A 6 -10.43 0.70 4.01
C THR A 6 -9.69 -0.59 3.65
N ASN A 7 -10.42 -1.70 3.51
CA ASN A 7 -9.84 -2.97 3.10
C ASN A 7 -9.49 -3.03 1.59
N ALA A 8 -9.81 -2.01 0.81
CA ALA A 8 -9.52 -1.94 -0.61
C ALA A 8 -9.05 -0.53 -1.01
N VAL A 9 -7.91 -0.45 -1.71
CA VAL A 9 -7.35 0.82 -2.16
C VAL A 9 -7.15 0.79 -3.67
N SER A 10 -7.38 1.94 -4.31
CA SER A 10 -7.00 2.18 -5.71
C SER A 10 -5.94 3.27 -5.79
N PHE A 11 -5.02 3.10 -6.73
CA PHE A 11 -3.97 4.06 -7.04
C PHE A 11 -3.70 4.10 -8.54
N THR A 12 -3.17 5.23 -8.99
CA THR A 12 -2.76 5.44 -10.38
C THR A 12 -1.24 5.49 -10.41
N VAL A 13 -0.63 4.77 -11.34
CA VAL A 13 0.81 4.92 -11.62
C VAL A 13 1.04 6.31 -12.21
N PRO A 14 1.98 7.13 -11.68
CA PRO A 14 2.30 8.44 -12.23
C PRO A 14 2.64 8.38 -13.73
N ALA A 15 2.21 9.38 -14.50
CA ALA A 15 2.41 9.41 -15.95
C ALA A 15 3.88 9.50 -16.37
N ASP A 16 4.75 9.99 -15.48
CA ASP A 16 6.19 10.12 -15.67
C ASP A 16 6.98 8.93 -15.11
N ALA A 17 6.30 7.92 -14.57
CA ALA A 17 6.95 6.71 -14.07
C ALA A 17 7.58 5.94 -15.25
N LYS A 18 8.87 5.66 -15.14
CA LYS A 18 9.65 4.98 -16.17
C LYS A 18 9.70 3.48 -15.92
N SER A 19 9.92 2.70 -16.97
CA SER A 19 10.20 1.27 -16.86
C SER A 19 11.33 1.01 -15.84
N GLY A 20 11.12 0.05 -14.95
CA GLY A 20 12.01 -0.25 -13.83
C GLY A 20 11.81 0.59 -12.57
N ASN A 21 11.03 1.68 -12.61
CA ASN A 21 10.62 2.37 -11.37
C ASN A 21 9.76 1.46 -10.51
N THR A 22 9.88 1.63 -9.18
CA THR A 22 9.15 0.85 -8.20
C THR A 22 8.24 1.74 -7.37
N LEU A 23 6.98 1.34 -7.22
CA LEU A 23 6.04 1.93 -6.28
C LEU A 23 5.92 1.01 -5.06
N HIS A 24 6.17 1.56 -3.88
CA HIS A 24 6.12 0.82 -2.62
C HIS A 24 4.85 1.19 -1.88
N ILE A 25 3.93 0.23 -1.75
CA ILE A 25 2.71 0.39 -0.97
C ILE A 25 2.91 -0.36 0.35
N ILE A 26 2.68 0.33 1.48
CA ILE A 26 2.73 -0.26 2.82
C ILE A 26 1.31 -0.23 3.38
N ALA A 27 0.73 -1.40 3.59
CA ALA A 27 -0.52 -1.54 4.32
C ALA A 27 -0.20 -1.77 5.80
N GLU A 28 -0.80 -0.95 6.67
CA GLU A 28 -0.80 -1.12 8.12
C GLU A 28 -2.20 -1.51 8.55
N VAL A 29 -2.32 -2.57 9.35
CA VAL A 29 -3.56 -2.91 10.05
C VAL A 29 -3.30 -3.01 11.54
N GLN A 30 -4.31 -2.70 12.34
CA GLN A 30 -4.29 -2.87 13.77
C GLN A 30 -5.50 -3.69 14.20
N ASP A 31 -5.30 -4.67 15.07
CA ASP A 31 -6.42 -5.35 15.72
C ASP A 31 -7.04 -4.48 16.84
N ASN A 32 -8.10 -5.01 17.46
CA ASN A 32 -8.78 -4.38 18.59
C ASN A 32 -8.59 -5.17 19.90
N GLY A 33 -7.48 -5.91 20.03
CA GLY A 33 -7.17 -6.66 21.24
C GLY A 33 -6.86 -5.76 22.45
N LYS A 34 -6.83 -6.35 23.65
CA LYS A 34 -6.44 -5.64 24.91
C LYS A 34 -5.07 -4.95 24.79
N HIS A 35 -4.17 -5.58 24.05
CA HIS A 35 -2.89 -5.01 23.65
C HIS A 35 -2.90 -4.97 22.12
N PRO A 36 -3.31 -3.84 21.51
CA PRO A 36 -3.47 -3.77 20.07
C PRO A 36 -2.17 -4.09 19.35
N LEU A 37 -2.20 -5.05 18.43
CA LEU A 37 -1.05 -5.40 17.61
C LEU A 37 -1.17 -4.80 16.22
N LYS A 38 -0.02 -4.40 15.66
CA LYS A 38 0.09 -3.94 14.28
C LYS A 38 0.70 -5.01 13.40
N HIS A 39 0.19 -5.12 12.18
CA HIS A 39 0.79 -5.90 11.11
C HIS A 39 1.01 -5.03 9.88
N TYR A 40 2.13 -5.26 9.21
CA TYR A 40 2.55 -4.51 8.03
C TYR A 40 2.72 -5.45 6.84
N GLN A 41 2.13 -5.09 5.70
CA GLN A 41 2.38 -5.76 4.43
C GLN A 41 2.97 -4.75 3.45
N ARG A 42 4.09 -5.12 2.81
CA ARG A 42 4.67 -4.34 1.72
C ARG A 42 4.34 -4.98 0.38
N VAL A 43 3.82 -4.19 -0.54
CA VAL A 43 3.63 -4.54 -1.94
C VAL A 43 4.55 -3.65 -2.77
N ILE A 44 5.37 -4.28 -3.62
CA ILE A 44 6.29 -3.57 -4.52
C ILE A 44 5.77 -3.80 -5.93
N VAL A 45 5.43 -2.71 -6.62
CA VAL A 45 4.97 -2.74 -8.02
C VAL A 45 6.09 -2.19 -8.88
N THR A 46 6.57 -2.98 -9.83
CA THR A 46 7.56 -2.56 -10.82
C THR A 46 6.85 -2.15 -12.11
N VAL A 47 7.11 -0.92 -12.57
CA VAL A 47 6.63 -0.41 -13.86
C VAL A 47 7.37 -1.12 -14.99
N LYS A 48 6.64 -1.61 -16.00
CA LYS A 48 7.21 -2.24 -17.19
C LYS A 48 7.12 -1.31 -18.39
#